data_AF-A0A7C6F7H9-F1
#
_entry.id   AF-A0A7C6F7H9-F1
#
_cell.length_a   1.000
_cell.length_b   1.000
_cell.length_c   1.000
_cell.angle_alpha   90.00
_cell.angle_beta   90.00
_cell.angle_gamma   90.00
#
_symmetry.space_group_name_H-M   'P 1'
#
loop_
_entity.id
_entity.type
_entity.pdbx_description
1 polymer ?
#
loop_
_entity_poly.entity_id
_entity_poly.type
_entity_poly.pdbx_seq_one_letter_code
_entity_poly.pdbx_strand_id
1 'polypeptide(L)'
;MGNPTVTRDQIVLLLVNGMSAESAERYCLSKGSDPEDARRIVAEARKRITVAADYTRDEQIGRAVMRLDDLYAKSIAGHDIKTALQAQREVNRLLDLYAGSSKVESISEEDAAGFRRQVELIASYLLPLKLVGENYPVEEHARVAAELIRTHGLKGV
;
A
#
# COMPACT_ATOMS: atom_id res chain seq x y z
N MET A 1 6.94 -15.40 -40.05
CA MET A 1 7.57 -15.62 -38.74
C MET A 1 7.21 -14.43 -37.88
N GLY A 2 6.32 -14.60 -36.88
CA GLY A 2 5.88 -13.48 -36.04
C GLY A 2 7.01 -13.09 -35.08
N ASN A 3 7.41 -11.82 -35.08
CA ASN A 3 8.34 -11.31 -34.08
C ASN A 3 7.72 -11.51 -32.68
N PRO A 4 8.46 -12.05 -31.69
CA PRO A 4 7.96 -12.13 -30.33
C PRO A 4 7.83 -10.71 -29.79
N THR A 5 6.59 -10.21 -29.73
CA THR A 5 6.27 -8.93 -29.10
C THR A 5 6.73 -8.97 -27.66
N VAL A 6 7.66 -8.08 -27.29
CA VAL A 6 8.14 -7.97 -25.91
C VAL A 6 6.96 -7.65 -25.01
N THR A 7 6.72 -8.53 -24.05
CA THR A 7 5.60 -8.40 -23.12
C THR A 7 6.03 -7.59 -21.91
N ARG A 8 5.07 -6.85 -21.34
CA ARG A 8 5.26 -6.07 -20.11
C ARG A 8 5.77 -6.93 -18.95
N ASP A 9 5.30 -8.16 -18.82
CA ASP A 9 5.67 -9.07 -17.73
C ASP A 9 7.13 -9.55 -17.85
N GLN A 10 7.64 -9.71 -19.07
CA GLN A 10 9.07 -9.99 -19.29
C GLN A 10 9.95 -8.82 -18.84
N ILE A 11 9.52 -7.58 -19.09
CA ILE A 11 10.26 -6.40 -18.63
C ILE A 11 10.24 -6.27 -17.10
N VAL A 12 9.10 -6.55 -16.46
CA VAL A 12 9.04 -6.63 -14.99
C VAL A 12 10.08 -7.63 -14.46
N LEU A 13 10.15 -8.83 -15.05
CA LEU A 13 11.13 -9.84 -14.63
C LEU A 13 12.58 -9.37 -14.79
N LEU A 14 12.90 -8.69 -15.90
CA LEU A 14 14.26 -8.17 -16.13
C LEU A 14 14.63 -7.08 -15.12
N LEU A 15 13.72 -6.15 -14.85
CA LEU A 15 13.93 -5.07 -13.88
C LEU A 15 14.13 -5.60 -12.45
N VAL A 16 13.32 -6.59 -12.04
CA VAL A 16 13.46 -7.23 -10.71
C VAL A 16 14.79 -7.99 -10.57
N ASN A 17 15.33 -8.52 -11.68
CA ASN A 17 16.64 -9.17 -11.70
C ASN A 17 17.83 -8.20 -11.79
N GLY A 18 17.60 -6.89 -11.62
CA GLY A 18 18.65 -5.87 -11.54
C GLY A 18 19.01 -5.20 -12.87
N MET A 19 18.24 -5.43 -13.94
CA MET A 19 18.41 -4.66 -15.18
C MET A 19 17.95 -3.21 -14.97
N SER A 20 18.72 -2.24 -15.48
CA SER A 20 18.32 -0.83 -15.44
C SER A 20 17.18 -0.54 -16.43
N ALA A 21 16.41 0.53 -16.19
CA ALA A 21 15.34 0.96 -17.09
C ALA A 21 15.86 1.25 -18.51
N GLU A 22 17.00 1.93 -18.64
CA GLU A 22 17.65 2.22 -19.92
C GLU A 22 18.06 0.94 -20.66
N SER A 23 18.58 -0.06 -19.94
CA SER A 23 18.92 -1.36 -20.53
C SER A 23 17.67 -2.14 -20.94
N ALA A 24 16.57 -2.03 -20.19
CA ALA A 24 15.29 -2.64 -20.54
C ALA A 24 14.65 -1.99 -21.79
N GLU A 25 14.75 -0.67 -21.95
CA GLU A 25 14.31 0.03 -23.16
C GLU A 25 15.12 -0.41 -24.38
N ARG A 26 16.45 -0.48 -24.26
CA ARG A 26 17.33 -1.00 -25.33
C ARG A 26 17.00 -2.45 -25.67
N TYR A 27 16.63 -3.26 -24.67
CA TYR A 27 16.16 -4.62 -24.90
C TYR A 27 14.86 -4.64 -25.72
N CYS A 28 13.86 -3.83 -25.39
CA CYS A 28 12.63 -3.69 -26.19
C CYS A 28 12.94 -3.29 -27.64
N LEU A 29 13.79 -2.28 -27.84
CA LEU A 29 14.22 -1.83 -29.17
C LEU A 29 14.90 -2.95 -29.97
N SER A 30 15.79 -3.71 -29.33
CA SER A 30 16.49 -4.84 -29.98
C SER A 30 15.57 -5.97 -30.43
N LYS A 31 14.35 -6.03 -29.89
CA LYS A 31 13.33 -7.03 -30.22
C LYS A 31 12.28 -6.49 -31.21
N GLY A 32 12.47 -5.26 -31.71
CA GLY A 32 11.63 -4.67 -32.74
C GLY A 32 10.45 -3.86 -32.21
N SER A 33 10.44 -3.47 -30.93
CA SER A 33 9.49 -2.48 -30.43
C SER A 33 9.85 -1.07 -30.93
N ASP A 34 8.85 -0.25 -31.19
CA ASP A 34 9.03 1.18 -31.45
C ASP A 34 9.58 1.92 -30.21
N PRO A 35 10.37 3.01 -30.35
CA PRO A 35 10.90 3.76 -29.21
C PRO A 35 9.87 4.35 -28.26
N GLU A 36 8.67 4.71 -28.72
CA GLU A 36 7.61 5.15 -27.81
C GLU A 36 7.00 3.97 -27.05
N ASP A 37 6.77 2.86 -27.74
CA ASP A 37 6.26 1.63 -27.13
C ASP A 37 7.22 1.04 -26.10
N ALA A 38 8.53 1.02 -26.40
CA ALA A 38 9.56 0.57 -25.47
C ALA A 38 9.53 1.37 -24.17
N ARG A 39 9.48 2.71 -24.27
CA ARG A 39 9.39 3.62 -23.11
C ARG A 39 8.11 3.40 -22.31
N ARG A 40 6.97 3.27 -23.01
CA ARG A 40 5.68 3.01 -22.38
C ARG A 40 5.67 1.69 -21.60
N ILE A 41 6.15 0.60 -22.20
CA ILE A 41 6.19 -0.72 -21.57
C ILE A 41 7.06 -0.71 -20.31
N VAL A 42 8.24 -0.08 -20.38
CA VAL A 42 9.17 0.03 -19.24
C VAL A 42 8.59 0.91 -18.14
N ALA A 43 7.97 2.04 -18.47
CA ALA A 43 7.32 2.91 -17.51
C ALA A 43 6.18 2.20 -16.76
N GLU A 44 5.34 1.45 -17.47
CA GLU A 44 4.26 0.67 -16.87
C GLU A 44 4.78 -0.47 -15.98
N ALA A 45 5.87 -1.14 -16.39
CA ALA A 45 6.52 -2.16 -15.59
C ALA A 45 7.07 -1.58 -14.28
N ARG A 46 7.72 -0.40 -14.33
CA ARG A 46 8.20 0.30 -13.14
C ARG A 46 7.06 0.72 -12.22
N LYS A 47 5.98 1.28 -12.77
CA LYS A 47 4.79 1.65 -11.99
C LYS A 47 4.21 0.44 -11.24
N ARG A 48 4.14 -0.73 -11.87
CA ARG A 48 3.69 -1.96 -11.21
C ARG A 48 4.61 -2.40 -10.08
N ILE A 49 5.93 -2.33 -10.28
CA ILE A 49 6.90 -2.66 -9.24
C ILE A 49 6.75 -1.72 -8.04
N THR A 50 6.62 -0.42 -8.28
CA THR A 50 6.40 0.58 -7.22
C THR A 50 5.10 0.31 -6.47
N VAL A 51 3.97 0.14 -7.17
CA VAL A 51 2.68 -0.16 -6.53
C VAL A 51 2.72 -1.46 -5.74
N ALA A 52 3.39 -2.50 -6.25
CA ALA A 52 3.55 -3.77 -5.54
C ALA A 52 4.44 -3.62 -4.29
N ALA A 53 5.50 -2.82 -4.38
CA ALA A 53 6.38 -2.51 -3.26
C ALA A 53 5.64 -1.70 -2.17
N ASP A 54 4.86 -0.70 -2.56
CA ASP A 54 4.05 0.12 -1.65
C ASP A 54 2.96 -0.71 -0.97
N TYR A 55 2.23 -1.53 -1.73
CA TYR A 55 1.24 -2.46 -1.18
C TYR A 55 1.86 -3.43 -0.15
N THR A 56 3.04 -3.97 -0.46
CA THR A 56 3.76 -4.85 0.46
C THR A 56 4.18 -4.09 1.72
N ARG A 57 4.60 -2.83 1.59
CA ARG A 57 5.02 -1.99 2.73
C ARG A 57 3.86 -1.76 3.70
N ASP A 58 2.70 -1.35 3.21
CA ASP A 58 1.54 -1.06 4.07
C ASP A 58 1.02 -2.32 4.75
N GLU A 59 1.01 -3.46 4.04
CA GLU A 59 0.65 -4.75 4.62
C GLU A 59 1.65 -5.18 5.72
N GLN A 60 2.95 -5.01 5.50
CA GLN A 60 3.97 -5.31 6.51
C GLN A 60 3.86 -4.38 7.73
N ILE A 61 3.55 -3.10 7.53
CA ILE A 61 3.29 -2.15 8.62
C ILE A 61 2.07 -2.59 9.42
N GLY A 62 0.95 -2.91 8.77
CA GLY A 62 -0.26 -3.40 9.45
C GLY A 62 0.01 -4.67 10.28
N ARG A 63 0.75 -5.64 9.71
CA ARG A 63 1.17 -6.86 10.43
C ARG A 63 2.08 -6.56 11.61
N ALA A 64 2.99 -5.60 11.48
CA ALA A 64 3.89 -5.20 12.57
C ALA A 64 3.12 -4.53 13.71
N VAL A 65 2.17 -3.64 13.40
CA VAL A 65 1.30 -2.99 14.39
C VAL A 65 0.48 -4.04 15.16
N MET A 66 -0.18 -4.98 14.47
CA MET A 66 -0.95 -6.05 15.14
C MET A 66 -0.10 -6.88 16.10
N ARG A 67 1.14 -7.21 15.73
CA ARG A 67 2.05 -7.97 16.61
C ARG A 67 2.49 -7.16 17.83
N LEU A 68 2.72 -5.87 17.66
CA LEU A 68 3.12 -4.98 18.75
C LEU A 68 1.95 -4.71 19.71
N ASP A 69 0.72 -4.60 19.21
CA ASP A 69 -0.49 -4.47 20.04
C ASP A 69 -0.74 -5.74 20.86
N ASP A 70 -0.58 -6.92 20.25
CA ASP A 70 -0.66 -8.20 20.97
C ASP A 70 0.45 -8.31 22.05
N LEU A 71 1.68 -7.91 21.73
CA LEU A 71 2.78 -7.86 22.69
C LEU A 71 2.48 -6.90 23.84
N TYR A 72 1.98 -5.71 23.54
CA TYR A 72 1.57 -4.72 24.52
C TYR A 72 0.52 -5.29 25.49
N ALA A 73 -0.55 -5.89 24.97
CA ALA A 73 -1.62 -6.46 25.76
C ALA A 73 -1.11 -7.57 26.71
N LYS A 74 -0.27 -8.47 26.19
CA LYS A 74 0.36 -9.55 26.97
C LYS A 74 1.30 -9.01 28.05
N SER A 75 2.12 -8.01 27.72
CA SER A 75 3.04 -7.38 28.68
C SER A 75 2.30 -6.63 29.78
N ILE A 76 1.20 -5.92 29.47
CA ILE A 76 0.35 -5.30 30.48
C ILE A 76 -0.28 -6.35 31.42
N ALA A 77 -0.83 -7.43 30.86
CA ALA A 77 -1.40 -8.53 31.66
C ALA A 77 -0.36 -9.22 32.55
N GLY A 78 0.89 -9.30 32.10
CA GLY A 78 2.02 -9.84 32.87
C GLY A 78 2.70 -8.83 33.79
N HIS A 79 2.17 -7.61 33.94
CA HIS A 79 2.80 -6.51 34.68
C HIS A 79 4.22 -6.12 34.22
N ASP A 80 4.61 -6.51 33.00
CA ASP A 80 5.86 -6.07 32.37
C ASP A 80 5.67 -4.71 31.69
N ILE A 81 5.61 -3.67 32.52
CA ILE A 81 5.36 -2.29 32.07
C ILE A 81 6.48 -1.79 31.14
N LYS A 82 7.72 -2.29 31.30
CA LYS A 82 8.85 -1.86 30.47
C LYS A 82 8.66 -2.33 29.03
N THR A 83 8.31 -3.59 28.83
CA THR A 83 8.08 -4.15 27.49
C THR A 83 6.82 -3.56 26.86
N ALA A 84 5.76 -3.31 27.64
CA ALA A 84 4.57 -2.62 27.17
C ALA A 84 4.89 -1.21 26.64
N LEU A 85 5.62 -0.40 27.41
CA LEU A 85 6.01 0.95 26.96
C LEU A 85 6.92 0.93 25.74
N GLN A 86 7.77 -0.08 25.58
CA GLN A 86 8.59 -0.26 24.37
C GLN A 86 7.74 -0.59 23.15
N ALA A 87 6.79 -1.53 23.27
CA ALA A 87 5.87 -1.87 22.20
C ALA A 87 5.05 -0.64 21.76
N GLN A 88 4.49 0.11 22.72
CA GLN A 88 3.72 1.33 22.44
C GLN A 88 4.53 2.40 21.69
N ARG A 89 5.81 2.59 22.07
CA ARG A 89 6.70 3.55 21.38
C ARG A 89 6.95 3.15 19.93
N GLU A 90 7.14 1.87 19.66
CA GLU A 90 7.39 1.37 18.31
C GLU A 90 6.13 1.43 17.45
N VAL A 91 4.94 1.17 18.00
CA VAL A 91 3.66 1.40 17.31
C VAL A 91 3.51 2.86 16.92
N ASN A 92 3.73 3.78 17.86
CA ASN A 92 3.63 5.21 17.59
C ASN A 92 4.63 5.67 16.52
N ARG A 93 5.80 5.03 16.44
CA ARG A 93 6.81 5.29 15.40
C ARG A 93 6.38 4.76 14.04
N LEU A 94 5.85 3.54 13.97
CA LEU A 94 5.39 2.92 12.71
C LEU A 94 4.18 3.64 12.12
N LEU A 95 3.30 4.16 12.98
CA LEU A 95 2.15 4.98 12.59
C LEU A 95 2.51 6.45 12.34
N ASP A 96 3.80 6.79 12.40
CA ASP A 96 4.31 8.13 12.16
C ASP A 96 3.72 9.21 13.09
N LEU A 97 3.20 8.81 14.26
CA LEU A 97 2.58 9.69 15.26
C LEU A 97 3.58 10.64 15.94
N TYR A 98 4.88 10.49 15.65
CA TYR A 98 5.95 11.40 16.07
C TYR A 98 6.53 12.25 14.92
N ALA A 99 6.11 12.04 13.66
CA ALA A 99 6.57 12.83 12.53
C ALA A 99 5.70 14.07 12.30
N GLY A 100 5.78 14.99 13.26
CA GLY A 100 5.76 16.38 12.85
C GLY A 100 7.05 16.66 12.09
N SER A 101 6.96 16.99 10.79
CA SER A 101 8.01 17.60 9.94
C SER A 101 9.06 16.70 9.26
N SER A 102 8.68 16.02 8.18
CA SER A 102 9.48 16.04 6.94
C SER A 102 8.75 15.39 5.78
N LYS A 103 8.62 16.16 4.69
CA LYS A 103 8.00 15.81 3.40
C LYS A 103 6.47 15.62 3.41
N VAL A 104 5.77 16.75 3.52
CA VAL A 104 4.63 16.94 2.62
C VAL A 104 5.23 17.19 1.23
N GLU A 105 5.38 16.15 0.42
CA GLU A 105 5.44 16.35 -1.02
C GLU A 105 4.12 17.00 -1.41
N SER A 106 4.19 18.17 -2.05
CA SER A 106 3.02 18.93 -2.47
C SER A 106 2.17 18.05 -3.37
N ILE A 107 1.09 17.50 -2.81
CA ILE A 107 0.07 16.77 -3.56
C ILE A 107 -0.44 17.74 -4.62
N SER A 108 -0.37 17.35 -5.90
CA SER A 108 -0.95 18.17 -6.96
C SER A 108 -2.45 18.35 -6.70
N GLU A 109 -3.03 19.49 -7.07
CA GLU A 109 -4.47 19.71 -6.83
C GLU A 109 -5.35 18.65 -7.52
N GLU A 110 -4.87 18.06 -8.62
CA GLU A 110 -5.49 16.93 -9.31
C GLU A 110 -5.46 15.64 -8.48
N ASP A 111 -4.31 15.31 -7.86
CA ASP A 111 -4.19 14.14 -6.98
C ASP A 111 -5.05 14.29 -5.71
N ALA A 112 -5.10 15.51 -5.15
CA ALA A 112 -5.97 15.82 -4.01
C ALA A 112 -7.46 15.74 -4.37
N ALA A 113 -7.84 16.10 -5.60
CA ALA A 113 -9.21 15.94 -6.08
C ALA A 113 -9.58 14.47 -6.31
N GLY A 114 -8.66 13.67 -6.87
CA GLY A 114 -8.84 12.23 -7.03
C GLY A 114 -9.00 11.50 -5.69
N PHE A 115 -8.13 11.82 -4.72
CA PHE A 115 -8.20 11.27 -3.38
C PHE A 115 -9.51 11.60 -2.66
N ARG A 116 -9.97 12.87 -2.73
CA ARG A 116 -11.26 13.28 -2.14
C ARG A 116 -12.44 12.52 -2.70
N ARG A 117 -12.53 12.35 -4.03
CA ARG A 117 -13.60 11.55 -4.66
C ARG A 117 -13.58 10.10 -4.20
N GLN A 118 -12.39 9.53 -4.02
CA GLN A 118 -12.25 8.16 -3.55
C GLN A 118 -12.71 8.01 -2.10
N VAL A 119 -12.35 8.95 -1.22
CA VAL A 119 -12.80 8.99 0.18
C VAL A 119 -14.33 9.17 0.26
N GLU A 120 -14.91 10.05 -0.55
CA GLU A 120 -16.36 10.24 -0.64
C GLU A 120 -17.08 8.95 -1.06
N LEU A 121 -16.54 8.23 -2.04
CA LEU A 121 -17.10 6.96 -2.49
C LEU A 121 -17.06 5.90 -1.38
N ILE A 122 -15.92 5.78 -0.68
CA ILE A 122 -15.76 4.87 0.45
C ILE A 122 -16.75 5.22 1.58
N ALA A 123 -16.87 6.51 1.91
CA ALA A 123 -17.81 7.00 2.91
C ALA A 123 -19.26 6.63 2.56
N SER A 124 -19.64 6.75 1.27
CA SER A 124 -20.99 6.41 0.80
C SER A 124 -21.37 4.95 1.03
N TYR A 125 -20.39 4.04 0.99
CA TYR A 125 -20.61 2.62 1.23
C TYR A 125 -20.58 2.26 2.71
N LEU A 126 -19.72 2.92 3.51
CA LEU A 126 -19.44 2.50 4.88
C LEU A 126 -20.27 3.21 5.94
N LEU A 127 -20.61 4.49 5.75
CA LEU A 127 -21.40 5.25 6.73
C LEU A 127 -22.80 4.66 6.97
N PRO A 128 -23.55 4.22 5.94
CA PRO A 128 -24.87 3.60 6.15
C PRO A 128 -24.82 2.30 6.95
N LEU A 129 -23.67 1.62 7.00
CA LEU A 129 -23.50 0.36 7.72
C LEU A 129 -23.39 0.55 9.24
N LYS A 130 -23.24 1.80 9.73
CA LYS A 130 -23.21 2.16 11.16
C LYS A 130 -22.26 1.29 11.99
N LEU A 131 -21.08 1.00 11.42
CA LEU A 131 -20.06 0.13 12.03
C LEU A 131 -19.45 0.74 13.29
N VAL A 132 -19.38 2.06 13.35
CA VAL A 132 -19.00 2.87 14.51
C VAL A 132 -19.92 4.11 14.57
N GLY A 133 -19.78 4.95 15.61
CA GLY A 133 -20.58 6.17 15.73
C GLY A 133 -20.40 7.11 14.54
N GLU A 134 -21.46 7.81 14.13
CA GLU A 134 -21.50 8.63 12.90
C GLU A 134 -20.50 9.81 12.90
N ASN A 135 -19.95 10.17 14.06
CA ASN A 135 -18.98 11.25 14.21
C ASN A 135 -17.52 10.80 14.03
N TYR A 136 -17.28 9.52 13.74
CA TYR A 136 -15.94 8.99 13.54
C TYR A 136 -15.46 9.23 12.11
N PRO A 137 -14.14 9.39 11.91
CA PRO A 137 -13.56 9.57 10.57
C PRO A 137 -13.76 8.32 9.71
N VAL A 138 -13.91 8.49 8.40
CA VAL A 138 -14.25 7.42 7.42
C VAL A 138 -13.24 6.26 7.48
N GLU A 139 -11.99 6.57 7.79
CA GLU A 139 -10.89 5.63 7.99
C GLU A 139 -11.17 4.64 9.13
N GLU A 140 -11.83 5.08 10.21
CA GLU A 140 -12.20 4.21 11.33
C GLU A 140 -13.35 3.26 10.95
N HIS A 141 -14.30 3.75 10.16
CA HIS A 141 -15.35 2.90 9.58
C HIS A 141 -14.73 1.83 8.66
N ALA A 142 -13.72 2.18 7.86
CA ALA A 142 -13.01 1.25 6.98
C ALA A 142 -12.18 0.22 7.75
N ARG A 143 -11.51 0.64 8.83
CA ARG A 143 -10.74 -0.25 9.72
C ARG A 143 -11.64 -1.32 10.34
N VAL A 144 -12.79 -0.92 10.89
CA VAL A 144 -13.76 -1.85 11.51
C VAL A 144 -14.38 -2.77 10.47
N ALA A 145 -14.72 -2.26 9.27
CA ALA A 145 -15.19 -3.11 8.17
C ALA A 145 -14.17 -4.21 7.81
N ALA A 146 -12.89 -3.84 7.66
CA ALA A 146 -11.83 -4.79 7.35
C ALA A 146 -11.62 -5.83 8.46
N GLU A 147 -11.74 -5.43 9.73
CA GLU A 147 -11.62 -6.33 10.88
C GLU A 147 -12.78 -7.33 10.96
N LEU A 148 -14.00 -6.88 10.66
CA LEU A 148 -15.17 -7.76 10.58
C LEU A 148 -15.01 -8.79 9.45
N ILE A 149 -14.50 -8.38 8.28
CA ILE A 149 -14.21 -9.29 7.16
C ILE A 149 -13.16 -10.34 7.56
N ARG A 150 -12.10 -9.94 8.26
CA ARG A 150 -11.05 -10.87 8.73
C ARG A 150 -11.58 -11.85 9.79
N THR A 151 -12.39 -11.35 10.72
CA THR A 151 -12.89 -12.15 11.84
C THR A 151 -14.02 -13.09 11.43
N HIS A 152 -14.86 -12.69 10.47
CA HIS A 152 -16.04 -13.46 10.06
C HIS A 152 -15.88 -14.10 8.68
N GLY A 153 -14.68 -13.97 8.08
CA GLY A 153 -14.19 -14.65 6.88
C GLY A 153 -15.28 -14.93 5.87
N LEU A 154 -15.62 -13.96 5.01
CA LEU A 154 -16.56 -14.04 3.88
C LEU A 154 -17.24 -15.41 3.74
N LYS A 155 -18.19 -15.73 4.64
CA LYS A 155 -19.18 -16.77 4.37
C LYS A 155 -20.10 -16.15 3.33
N GLY A 156 -19.70 -16.37 2.08
CA GLY A 156 -20.36 -15.85 0.90
C GLY A 156 -21.85 -16.14 0.92
N VAL A 157 -22.59 -15.14 0.45
CA VAL A 157 -23.76 -15.39 -0.40
C VAL A 157 -23.23 -15.55 -1.81
#